data_AF-A0A670JKP6-F1
#
_entry.id   AF-A0A670JKP6-F1
#
_cell.length_a   1.000
_cell.length_b   1.000
_cell.length_c   1.000
_cell.angle_alpha   90.00
_cell.angle_beta   90.00
_cell.angle_gamma   90.00
#
_symmetry.space_group_name_H-M   'P 1'
#
loop_
_entity.id
_entity.type
_entity.pdbx_description
1 polymer ?
#
loop_
_entity_poly.entity_id
_entity_poly.type
_entity_poly.pdbx_seq_one_letter_code
_entity_poly.pdbx_strand_id
1 'polypeptide(L)' 'GGERRGGGSEDPRREKELKRRLKWLYPAVDEQETPLPRSWSPKDKFSYIGLSQNNLRVHYKGWETLL' A
#
# COMPACT_ATOMS: atom_id res chain seq x y z
N GLY A 1 11.26 -18.81 -3.32
CA GLY A 1 10.68 -17.56 -2.81
C GLY A 1 10.74 -16.52 -3.89
N GLY A 2 9.60 -16.12 -4.44
CA GLY A 2 9.53 -15.07 -5.46
C GLY A 2 8.30 -14.23 -5.18
N GLU A 3 8.51 -13.01 -4.68
CA GLU A 3 7.44 -12.01 -4.60
C GLU A 3 7.04 -11.65 -6.03
N ARG A 4 5.93 -12.25 -6.48
CA ARG A 4 5.25 -11.84 -7.70
C ARG A 4 4.89 -10.37 -7.50
N ARG A 5 5.59 -9.49 -8.23
CA ARG A 5 5.24 -8.08 -8.37
C ARG A 5 3.79 -8.04 -8.83
N GLY A 6 2.88 -7.74 -7.90
CA GLY A 6 1.48 -7.50 -8.21
C GLY A 6 1.39 -6.21 -9.00
N GLY A 7 1.59 -6.29 -10.32
CA GLY A 7 1.33 -5.22 -11.26
C GLY A 7 -0.17 -5.03 -11.39
N GLY A 8 -0.79 -4.41 -10.38
CA GLY A 8 -2.08 -3.76 -10.57
C GLY A 8 -1.78 -2.44 -11.27
N SER A 9 -2.12 -2.36 -12.56
CA SER A 9 -2.07 -1.10 -13.32
C SER A 9 -2.68 0.02 -12.47
N GLU A 10 -1.85 0.98 -12.07
CA GLU A 10 -2.29 2.14 -11.31
C GLU A 10 -3.24 2.92 -12.20
N ASP A 11 -4.54 2.83 -11.93
CA ASP A 11 -5.52 3.67 -12.63
C ASP A 11 -5.22 5.14 -12.27
N PRO A 12 -4.76 5.97 -13.23
CA PRO A 12 -4.39 7.35 -12.95
C PRO A 12 -5.56 8.16 -12.40
N ARG A 13 -6.80 7.74 -12.68
CA ARG A 13 -8.02 8.38 -12.16
C ARG A 13 -8.15 8.18 -10.66
N ARG A 14 -7.83 6.98 -10.16
CA ARG A 14 -7.86 6.66 -8.71
C ARG A 14 -6.82 7.46 -7.96
N GLU A 15 -5.61 7.56 -8.49
CA GLU A 15 -4.54 8.36 -7.86
C GLU A 15 -4.92 9.84 -7.78
N LYS A 16 -5.50 10.39 -8.86
CA LYS A 16 -5.98 11.78 -8.89
C LYS A 16 -7.10 12.02 -7.87
N GLU A 17 -8.04 11.09 -7.77
CA GLU A 17 -9.13 11.18 -6.78
C GLU A 17 -8.61 11.07 -5.34
N LEU A 18 -7.68 10.15 -5.09
CA LEU A 18 -7.06 9.98 -3.78
C LEU A 18 -6.34 11.26 -3.33
N LYS A 19 -5.52 11.85 -4.20
CA LYS A 19 -4.85 13.14 -3.93
C LYS A 19 -5.85 14.25 -3.59
N ARG A 20 -6.95 14.35 -4.34
CA ARG A 20 -8.01 15.33 -4.07
C ARG A 20 -8.63 15.12 -2.68
N ARG A 21 -8.92 13.87 -2.31
CA ARG A 21 -9.52 13.52 -1.02
C ARG A 21 -8.56 13.80 0.14
N LEU A 22 -7.30 13.43 0.00
CA LEU A 22 -6.27 13.68 1.02
C LEU A 22 -6.07 15.19 1.25
N LYS A 23 -5.99 15.99 0.18
CA LYS A 23 -5.85 17.45 0.32
C LYS A 23 -7.06 18.10 1.01
N TRP A 24 -8.26 17.57 0.78
CA TRP A 24 -9.47 18.06 1.45
C TRP A 24 -9.49 17.71 2.96
N LEU A 25 -9.04 16.50 3.32
CA LEU A 25 -8.99 16.04 4.71
C LEU A 25 -7.83 16.66 5.50
N TYR A 26 -6.68 16.85 4.85
CA TYR A 26 -5.43 17.30 5.47
C TYR A 26 -4.87 18.52 4.73
N PRO A 27 -5.59 19.66 4.72
CA PRO A 27 -5.22 20.82 3.91
C PRO A 27 -3.88 21.45 4.29
N ALA A 28 -3.50 21.36 5.58
CA ALA A 28 -2.27 21.92 6.14
C ALA A 28 -1.03 21.03 5.95
N VAL A 29 -1.17 19.81 5.43
CA VAL A 29 -0.04 18.91 5.19
C VAL A 29 0.61 19.24 3.85
N ASP A 30 1.93 19.44 3.86
CA ASP A 30 2.76 19.40 2.66
C ASP A 30 3.25 17.96 2.44
N GLU A 31 2.73 17.32 1.39
CA GLU A 31 3.07 15.94 1.04
C GLU A 31 4.45 15.80 0.38
N GLN A 32 5.11 16.90 -0.01
CA GLN A 32 6.52 16.85 -0.47
C GLN A 32 7.49 16.71 0.71
N GLU A 33 7.18 17.32 1.85
CA GLU A 33 7.98 17.22 3.08
C GLU A 33 7.57 16.01 3.92
N THR A 34 6.26 15.79 4.06
CA THR A 34 5.68 14.75 4.93
C THR A 34 4.59 13.97 4.18
N PRO A 35 4.98 12.96 3.37
CA PRO A 35 4.02 12.22 2.56
C PRO A 35 3.03 11.44 3.43
N LEU A 36 1.75 11.54 3.11
CA LEU A 36 0.69 10.80 3.80
C LEU A 36 0.72 9.30 3.43
N PRO A 37 0.43 8.40 4.37
CA PRO A 37 0.41 6.96 4.09
C PRO A 37 -0.74 6.61 3.14
N ARG A 38 -0.41 5.96 2.00
CA ARG A 38 -1.39 5.55 0.97
C ARG A 38 -1.60 4.05 0.88
N SER A 39 -0.67 3.24 1.38
CA SER A 39 -0.74 1.77 1.35
C SER A 39 0.20 1.15 2.39
N TRP A 40 0.10 -0.16 2.58
CA TRP A 40 0.98 -0.91 3.46
C TRP A 40 2.40 -1.01 2.87
N SER A 41 3.42 -0.92 3.72
CA SER A 41 4.80 -1.13 3.31
C SER A 41 5.05 -2.61 3.00
N PRO A 42 5.58 -2.97 1.82
CA PRO A 42 5.97 -4.35 1.54
C PRO A 42 7.24 -4.76 2.26
N LYS A 43 8.06 -3.79 2.69
CA LYS A 43 9.33 -4.02 3.39
C LYS A 43 9.14 -4.01 4.91
N ASP A 44 8.33 -3.10 5.41
CA ASP A 44 8.05 -2.93 6.83
C ASP A 44 6.79 -3.71 7.22
N LYS A 45 6.93 -5.04 7.24
CA LYS A 45 5.88 -5.98 7.65
C LYS A 45 6.50 -7.28 8.16
N PHE A 46 5.79 -7.96 9.06
CA PHE A 46 6.21 -9.28 9.50
C PHE A 46 6.09 -10.31 8.36
N SER A 47 6.90 -11.37 8.41
CA SER A 47 6.94 -12.40 7.36
C SER A 47 5.60 -13.10 7.15
N TYR A 48 4.75 -13.19 8.18
CA TYR A 48 3.41 -13.80 8.08
C TYR A 48 2.36 -12.90 7.41
N ILE A 49 2.72 -11.67 7.06
CA ILE A 49 1.85 -10.71 6.40
C ILE A 49 2.13 -10.75 4.89
N GLY A 50 1.13 -11.13 4.12
CA GLY A 50 1.12 -10.98 2.68
C GLY A 50 0.31 -9.75 2.26
N LEU A 51 0.75 -9.08 1.20
CA LEU A 51 0.10 -7.90 0.64
C LEU A 51 -0.37 -8.18 -0.80
N SER A 52 -1.50 -7.61 -1.17
CA SER A 52 -2.10 -7.72 -2.51
C SER A 52 -2.91 -6.46 -2.83
N GLN A 53 -3.42 -6.35 -4.07
CA GLN A 53 -4.22 -5.21 -4.53
C GLN A 53 -3.53 -3.86 -4.27
N ASN A 54 -2.35 -3.65 -4.88
CA ASN A 54 -1.54 -2.45 -4.71
C ASN A 54 -1.18 -2.15 -3.24
N ASN A 55 -0.88 -3.22 -2.49
CA ASN A 55 -0.56 -3.18 -1.07
C ASN A 55 -1.67 -2.57 -0.19
N LEU A 56 -2.93 -2.68 -0.61
CA LEU A 56 -4.08 -2.24 0.20
C LEU A 56 -4.79 -3.40 0.89
N ARG A 57 -4.59 -4.64 0.42
CA ARG A 57 -5.20 -5.83 0.98
C ARG A 57 -4.16 -6.69 1.69
N VAL A 58 -4.35 -6.86 3.00
CA VAL A 58 -3.56 -7.74 3.87
C VAL A 58 -4.17 -9.14 3.91
N HIS A 59 -3.33 -10.17 3.89
CA HIS A 59 -3.70 -11.54 4.19
C HIS A 59 -2.66 -12.19 5.11
N TYR A 60 -3.11 -13.09 5.98
CA TYR A 60 -2.23 -13.88 6.83
C TYR A 60 -1.73 -15.12 6.09
N LYS A 61 -0.42 -15.37 6.11
CA LYS A 61 0.24 -16.51 5.44
C LYS A 61 1.11 -17.37 6.37
N GLY A 62 1.00 -17.21 7.69
CA GLY A 62 1.98 -17.73 8.66
C GLY A 62 2.11 -19.25 8.78
N TRP A 63 1.24 -20.03 8.15
CA TRP A 63 1.28 -21.50 8.23
C TRP A 63 2.17 -22.17 7.16
N GLU A 64 2.55 -21.47 6.09
CA GLU A 64 3.29 -22.05 4.95
C GLU A 64 4.82 -22.07 5.15
N THR A 65 5.33 -21.60 6.29
CA THR A 65 6.79 -21.40 6.52
C THR A 65 7.41 -22.34 7.56
N LEU A 66 6.65 -23.29 8.12
CA LEU A 66 7.10 -24.19 9.19
C LEU A 66 6.97 -25.70 8.84
N LEU A 67 6.76 -26.05 7.58
CA LEU A 67 6.79 -27.43 7.07
C LEU A 67 7.84 -27.60 5.97
#